data_AF-A0A2G8SEN1-F1
#
_entry.id   AF-A0A2G8SEN1-F1
#
_cell.length_a   1.000
_cell.length_b   1.000
_cell.length_c   1.000
_cell.angle_alpha   90.00
_cell.angle_beta   90.00
_cell.angle_gamma   90.00
#
_symmetry.space_group_name_H-M   'P 1'
#
loop_
_entity.id
_entity.type
_entity.pdbx_description
1 polymer ?
#
loop_
_entity_poly.entity_id
_entity_poly.type
_entity_poly.pdbx_seq_one_letter_code
_entity_poly.pdbx_strand_id
1 'polypeptide(L)'
;MFAPKVLALVAALGAATVAHAADTALCGAHGISLKATNGLSPCEIASLMVGKGTMPKDSPFPDLESQNLTQYPIPTVKEADELHCNMIFYNLVSGCSACQLTTNTWASWDDWTSHCRSQTNVAYIASIMPYNTPLPSWTFTDAIVTGGTFNSTAAEALAQNLFDVPDTIFNVKNSTTTSGTTASTSSVSTSSTSSSVNTGAIAGGTIGGFVAGGILGALVAFLAARKKTAQGTDDGRHSINSQDTRDTVMEEKARVSGMA
;
A
#
# COMPACT_ATOMS: atom_id res chain seq x y z
N MET A 1 -64.57 5.49 50.11
CA MET A 1 -63.47 4.51 49.92
C MET A 1 -63.01 4.62 48.48
N PHE A 2 -61.88 5.25 48.27
CA PHE A 2 -61.29 5.54 46.96
C PHE A 2 -60.26 4.46 46.63
N ALA A 3 -60.29 3.95 45.39
CA ALA A 3 -59.19 3.18 44.82
C ALA A 3 -59.06 3.54 43.33
N PRO A 4 -57.99 4.25 42.91
CA PRO A 4 -57.70 4.43 41.50
C PRO A 4 -56.91 3.23 40.99
N LYS A 5 -57.35 2.66 39.87
CA LYS A 5 -56.62 1.62 39.13
C LYS A 5 -55.44 2.29 38.42
N VAL A 6 -54.22 1.95 38.84
CA VAL A 6 -52.98 2.39 38.18
C VAL A 6 -52.83 1.63 36.86
N LEU A 7 -52.87 2.36 35.75
CA LEU A 7 -52.54 1.86 34.42
C LEU A 7 -51.01 1.86 34.29
N ALA A 8 -50.40 0.67 34.24
CA ALA A 8 -48.97 0.52 33.98
C ALA A 8 -48.72 0.65 32.47
N LEU A 9 -48.08 1.74 32.05
CA LEU A 9 -47.66 1.99 30.68
C LEU A 9 -46.27 1.37 30.50
N VAL A 10 -46.21 0.17 29.93
CA VAL A 10 -44.94 -0.50 29.60
C VAL A 10 -44.39 0.14 28.33
N ALA A 11 -43.40 1.02 28.49
CA ALA A 11 -42.61 1.53 27.38
C ALA A 11 -41.64 0.43 26.93
N ALA A 12 -41.95 -0.23 25.81
CA ALA A 12 -41.02 -1.11 25.14
C ALA A 12 -39.90 -0.26 24.50
N LEU A 13 -38.73 -0.20 25.14
CA LEU A 13 -37.52 0.27 24.49
C LEU A 13 -37.12 -0.76 23.43
N GLY A 14 -37.49 -0.50 22.17
CA GLY A 14 -36.93 -1.21 21.03
C GLY A 14 -35.46 -0.83 20.90
N ALA A 15 -34.57 -1.80 21.06
CA ALA A 15 -33.18 -1.66 20.67
C ALA A 15 -33.13 -1.56 19.14
N ALA A 16 -33.04 -0.35 18.60
CA ALA A 16 -32.67 -0.15 17.22
C ALA A 16 -31.19 -0.54 17.08
N THR A 17 -30.91 -1.72 16.52
CA THR A 17 -29.57 -2.05 16.05
C THR A 17 -29.27 -1.16 14.85
N VAL A 18 -28.59 -0.04 15.10
CA VAL A 18 -28.02 0.78 14.03
C VAL A 18 -26.94 -0.08 13.38
N ALA A 19 -27.25 -0.65 12.21
CA ALA A 19 -26.21 -1.13 11.31
C ALA A 19 -25.40 0.10 10.90
N HIS A 20 -24.22 0.29 11.51
CA HIS A 20 -23.25 1.24 10.99
C HIS A 20 -22.95 0.81 9.56
N ALA A 21 -23.33 1.63 8.59
CA ALA A 21 -22.70 1.55 7.28
C ALA A 21 -21.21 1.73 7.54
N ALA A 22 -20.41 0.70 7.27
CA ALA A 22 -18.96 0.82 7.41
C ALA A 22 -18.52 1.97 6.51
N ASP A 23 -17.94 3.02 7.10
CA ASP A 23 -17.35 4.10 6.34
C ASP A 23 -16.29 3.47 5.41
N THR A 24 -16.38 3.80 4.13
CA THR A 24 -15.49 3.25 3.10
C THR A 24 -14.13 3.92 3.22
N ALA A 25 -13.05 3.16 3.18
CA ALA A 25 -11.69 3.72 3.21
C ALA A 25 -11.49 4.77 2.10
N LEU A 26 -11.27 6.03 2.49
CA LEU A 26 -11.06 7.14 1.55
C LEU A 26 -9.59 7.46 1.39
N CYS A 27 -9.06 7.10 0.23
CA CYS A 27 -7.69 7.41 -0.17
C CYS A 27 -7.56 8.81 -0.79
N GLY A 28 -7.03 9.78 -0.03
CA GLY A 28 -6.70 11.11 -0.54
C GLY A 28 -6.79 12.28 0.44
N ALA A 29 -7.30 12.08 1.65
CA ALA A 29 -7.44 13.16 2.63
C ALA A 29 -6.21 13.29 3.56
N HIS A 30 -5.61 12.16 3.98
CA HIS A 30 -4.65 12.15 5.10
C HIS A 30 -3.49 11.13 4.97
N GLY A 31 -3.06 10.75 3.77
CA GLY A 31 -1.99 9.76 3.58
C GLY A 31 -1.29 9.81 2.21
N ILE A 32 -0.46 8.80 1.93
CA ILE A 32 0.27 8.70 0.64
C ILE A 32 -0.66 8.27 -0.50
N SER A 33 -0.49 8.88 -1.67
CA SER A 33 -1.30 8.55 -2.86
C SER A 33 -0.67 7.41 -3.67
N LEU A 34 -1.07 6.18 -3.38
CA LEU A 34 -0.62 4.97 -4.07
C LEU A 34 -1.64 4.44 -5.11
N LYS A 35 -2.13 5.32 -5.99
CA LYS A 35 -3.15 4.95 -6.99
C LYS A 35 -2.56 4.20 -8.17
N ALA A 36 -3.35 3.28 -8.74
CA ALA A 36 -3.08 2.69 -10.05
C ALA A 36 -3.35 3.68 -11.19
N THR A 37 -2.88 3.35 -12.39
CA THR A 37 -3.04 4.13 -13.63
C THR A 37 -4.50 4.39 -14.00
N ASN A 38 -5.42 3.51 -13.63
CA ASN A 38 -6.87 3.70 -13.81
C ASN A 38 -7.53 4.49 -12.68
N GLY A 39 -6.75 5.01 -11.73
CA GLY A 39 -7.22 5.83 -10.60
C GLY A 39 -7.66 5.06 -9.36
N LEU A 40 -7.71 3.72 -9.43
CA LEU A 40 -8.07 2.89 -8.27
C LEU A 40 -7.04 3.04 -7.15
N SER A 41 -7.54 3.20 -5.94
CA SER A 41 -6.75 3.22 -4.72
C SER A 41 -6.34 1.80 -4.28
N PRO A 42 -5.33 1.67 -3.40
CA PRO A 42 -4.94 0.38 -2.84
C PRO A 42 -6.11 -0.34 -2.15
N CYS A 43 -6.97 0.42 -1.47
CA CYS A 43 -8.14 -0.10 -0.77
C CYS A 43 -9.18 -0.69 -1.74
N GLU A 44 -9.41 -0.04 -2.87
CA GLU A 44 -10.33 -0.53 -3.91
C GLU A 44 -9.80 -1.80 -4.56
N ILE A 45 -8.49 -1.86 -4.85
CA ILE A 45 -7.86 -3.06 -5.43
C ILE A 45 -7.88 -4.22 -4.42
N ALA A 46 -7.58 -3.96 -3.14
CA ALA A 46 -7.68 -4.96 -2.08
C ALA A 46 -9.12 -5.48 -1.94
N SER A 47 -10.12 -4.59 -1.98
CA SER A 47 -11.54 -4.93 -1.95
C SER A 47 -11.92 -5.85 -3.12
N LEU A 48 -11.44 -5.56 -4.33
CA LEU A 48 -11.67 -6.38 -5.52
C LEU A 48 -11.08 -7.79 -5.37
N MET A 49 -9.90 -7.91 -4.76
CA MET A 49 -9.24 -9.19 -4.52
C MET A 49 -10.06 -10.07 -3.57
N VAL A 50 -10.41 -9.57 -2.38
CA VAL A 50 -11.16 -10.36 -1.38
C VAL A 50 -12.61 -10.57 -1.76
N GLY A 51 -13.21 -9.61 -2.47
CA GLY A 51 -14.55 -9.69 -3.00
C GLY A 51 -14.70 -10.70 -4.13
N LYS A 52 -13.61 -11.37 -4.58
CA LYS A 52 -13.60 -12.32 -5.71
C LYS A 52 -14.23 -11.72 -6.98
N GLY A 53 -13.94 -10.44 -7.24
CA GLY A 53 -14.57 -9.69 -8.33
C GLY A 53 -15.94 -9.09 -7.99
N THR A 54 -16.34 -9.03 -6.73
CA THR A 54 -17.40 -8.10 -6.34
C THR A 54 -16.82 -6.68 -6.33
N MET A 55 -17.55 -5.70 -6.90
CA MET A 55 -17.04 -4.33 -7.00
C MET A 55 -16.82 -3.72 -5.60
N PRO A 56 -15.86 -2.79 -5.43
CA PRO A 56 -15.54 -2.20 -4.13
C PRO A 56 -16.75 -1.58 -3.42
N LYS A 57 -17.68 -0.99 -4.18
CA LYS A 57 -18.93 -0.40 -3.67
C LYS A 57 -19.83 -1.39 -2.92
N ASP A 58 -19.72 -2.68 -3.22
CA ASP A 58 -20.57 -3.75 -2.67
C ASP A 58 -19.86 -4.52 -1.54
N SER A 59 -18.54 -4.35 -1.39
CA SER A 59 -17.72 -4.92 -0.31
C SER A 59 -16.52 -4.01 -0.01
N PRO A 60 -16.76 -2.81 0.55
CA PRO A 60 -15.71 -1.84 0.76
C PRO A 60 -14.74 -2.28 1.86
N PHE A 61 -13.45 -1.99 1.67
CA PHE A 61 -12.49 -2.07 2.76
C PHE A 61 -12.88 -1.07 3.87
N PRO A 62 -12.85 -1.50 5.15
CA PRO A 62 -13.31 -0.66 6.23
C PRO A 62 -12.34 0.49 6.47
N ASP A 63 -12.89 1.66 6.77
CA ASP A 63 -12.12 2.83 7.21
C ASP A 63 -11.52 2.58 8.60
N LEU A 64 -10.20 2.75 8.73
CA LEU A 64 -9.47 2.44 9.97
C LEU A 64 -9.85 3.37 11.13
N GLU A 65 -10.10 4.65 10.86
CA GLU A 65 -10.45 5.64 11.89
C GLU A 65 -11.83 5.34 12.47
N SER A 66 -12.81 5.00 11.62
CA SER A 66 -14.15 4.59 12.04
C SER A 66 -14.14 3.34 12.93
N GLN A 67 -13.14 2.47 12.77
CA GLN A 67 -12.95 1.25 13.56
C GLN A 67 -12.03 1.44 14.77
N ASN A 68 -11.47 2.64 14.97
CA ASN A 68 -10.45 2.91 15.98
C ASN A 68 -9.26 1.93 15.89
N LEU A 69 -8.81 1.66 14.67
CA LEU A 69 -7.66 0.80 14.36
C LEU A 69 -6.52 1.64 13.78
N THR A 70 -5.27 1.28 14.10
CA THR A 70 -4.07 1.92 13.51
C THR A 70 -3.48 1.11 12.35
N GLN A 71 -3.97 -0.12 12.15
CA GLN A 71 -3.55 -1.04 11.10
C GLN A 71 -4.67 -2.06 10.83
N TYR A 72 -4.67 -2.65 9.63
CA TYR A 72 -5.55 -3.77 9.35
C TYR A 72 -5.14 -5.04 10.12
N PRO A 73 -6.12 -5.85 10.56
CA PRO A 73 -5.83 -7.11 11.23
C PRO A 73 -5.18 -8.11 10.27
N ILE A 74 -4.29 -8.95 10.80
CA ILE A 74 -3.72 -10.08 10.05
C ILE A 74 -4.79 -11.14 9.76
N PRO A 75 -4.66 -11.92 8.68
CA PRO A 75 -5.63 -12.98 8.36
C PRO A 75 -5.78 -13.99 9.50
N THR A 76 -7.01 -14.30 9.88
CA THR A 76 -7.28 -15.41 10.79
C THR A 76 -7.07 -16.75 10.07
N VAL A 77 -7.02 -17.86 10.82
CA VAL A 77 -6.94 -19.22 10.26
C VAL A 77 -8.06 -19.53 9.26
N LYS A 78 -9.22 -18.87 9.37
CA LYS A 78 -10.36 -19.04 8.46
C LYS A 78 -10.25 -18.18 7.19
N GLU A 79 -9.51 -17.09 7.25
CA GLU A 79 -9.34 -16.13 6.16
C GLU A 79 -8.03 -16.33 5.40
N ALA A 80 -7.06 -17.04 6.01
CA ALA A 80 -5.76 -17.37 5.43
C ALA A 80 -5.88 -18.35 4.24
N ASP A 81 -6.34 -17.80 3.11
CA ASP A 81 -6.46 -18.46 1.82
C ASP A 81 -5.40 -17.95 0.83
N GLU A 82 -5.42 -18.46 -0.41
CA GLU A 82 -4.44 -18.08 -1.43
C GLU A 82 -4.44 -16.57 -1.75
N LEU A 83 -5.58 -15.89 -1.61
CA LEU A 83 -5.76 -14.46 -1.92
C LEU A 83 -5.25 -13.56 -0.78
N HIS A 84 -5.30 -14.03 0.46
CA HIS A 84 -4.75 -13.30 1.61
C HIS A 84 -3.27 -13.60 1.84
N CYS A 85 -2.84 -14.83 1.57
CA CYS A 85 -1.49 -15.32 1.80
C CYS A 85 -0.53 -15.05 0.63
N ASN A 86 -0.50 -13.82 0.13
CA ASN A 86 0.44 -13.39 -0.90
C ASN A 86 0.92 -11.95 -0.70
N MET A 87 2.09 -11.67 -1.26
CA MET A 87 2.78 -10.37 -1.08
C MET A 87 2.00 -9.20 -1.69
N ILE A 88 1.32 -9.41 -2.82
CA ILE A 88 0.53 -8.36 -3.50
C ILE A 88 -0.57 -7.87 -2.57
N PHE A 89 -1.33 -8.79 -2.00
CA PHE A 89 -2.43 -8.46 -1.11
C PHE A 89 -1.94 -7.79 0.18
N TYR A 90 -0.86 -8.31 0.78
CA TYR A 90 -0.22 -7.67 1.93
C TYR A 90 0.21 -6.23 1.64
N ASN A 91 0.87 -5.97 0.51
CA ASN A 91 1.30 -4.64 0.11
C ASN A 91 0.09 -3.72 -0.14
N LEU A 92 -0.96 -4.22 -0.79
CA LEU A 92 -2.19 -3.45 -1.03
C LEU A 92 -2.89 -3.05 0.27
N VAL A 93 -3.01 -3.97 1.23
CA VAL A 93 -3.61 -3.70 2.54
C VAL A 93 -2.76 -2.70 3.33
N SER A 94 -1.43 -2.89 3.34
CA SER A 94 -0.50 -1.99 4.03
C SER A 94 -0.49 -0.59 3.40
N GLY A 95 -0.48 -0.53 2.06
CA GLY A 95 -0.61 0.72 1.30
C GLY A 95 -1.97 1.39 1.52
N CYS A 96 -3.04 0.61 1.68
CA CYS A 96 -4.35 1.13 2.05
C CYS A 96 -4.34 1.76 3.45
N SER A 97 -3.66 1.16 4.43
CA SER A 97 -3.45 1.80 5.75
C SER A 97 -2.66 3.11 5.63
N ALA A 98 -1.58 3.12 4.84
CA ALA A 98 -0.74 4.30 4.61
C ALA A 98 -1.45 5.44 3.86
N CYS A 99 -2.53 5.11 3.19
CA CYS A 99 -3.34 6.05 2.45
C CYS A 99 -4.42 6.70 3.31
N GLN A 100 -4.93 6.01 4.34
CA GLN A 100 -5.97 6.50 5.23
C GLN A 100 -5.44 7.36 6.37
N LEU A 101 -4.32 6.97 6.97
CA LEU A 101 -3.79 7.60 8.18
C LEU A 101 -2.38 8.15 7.94
N THR A 102 -2.00 9.16 8.71
CA THR A 102 -0.64 9.73 8.70
C THR A 102 0.34 9.02 9.64
N THR A 103 -0.18 8.37 10.70
CA THR A 103 0.60 7.71 11.76
C THR A 103 0.25 6.23 11.88
N ASN A 104 0.21 5.53 10.77
CA ASN A 104 -0.16 4.12 10.71
C ASN A 104 1.03 3.19 10.97
N THR A 105 0.69 2.01 11.44
CA THR A 105 1.55 0.83 11.44
C THR A 105 1.00 -0.17 10.45
N TRP A 106 1.82 -1.14 10.08
CA TRP A 106 1.38 -2.32 9.33
C TRP A 106 2.01 -3.54 9.98
N ALA A 107 1.30 -4.66 9.91
CA ALA A 107 1.84 -5.92 10.40
C ALA A 107 3.15 -6.26 9.66
N SER A 108 4.07 -6.95 10.32
CA SER A 108 5.19 -7.55 9.62
C SER A 108 4.70 -8.62 8.65
N TRP A 109 5.47 -8.91 7.61
CA TRP A 109 5.17 -10.00 6.68
C TRP A 109 5.11 -11.36 7.39
N ASP A 110 5.96 -11.55 8.40
CA ASP A 110 5.97 -12.76 9.23
C ASP A 110 4.67 -12.88 10.05
N ASP A 111 4.21 -11.78 10.67
CA ASP A 111 2.93 -11.78 11.38
C ASP A 111 1.76 -12.00 10.43
N TRP A 112 1.78 -11.35 9.27
CA TRP A 112 0.74 -11.48 8.24
C TRP A 112 0.60 -12.92 7.76
N THR A 113 1.73 -13.61 7.58
CA THR A 113 1.76 -14.98 7.08
C THR A 113 1.74 -16.05 8.17
N SER A 114 1.61 -15.67 9.44
CA SER A 114 1.63 -16.58 10.59
C SER A 114 0.56 -17.68 10.55
N HIS A 115 -0.59 -17.41 9.92
CA HIS A 115 -1.66 -18.40 9.74
C HIS A 115 -1.72 -19.01 8.33
N CYS A 116 -0.81 -18.64 7.44
CA CYS A 116 -0.76 -19.13 6.08
C CYS A 116 -0.10 -20.51 6.01
N ARG A 117 -0.77 -21.48 5.37
CA ARG A 117 -0.18 -22.81 5.12
C ARG A 117 0.93 -22.77 4.08
N SER A 118 0.78 -21.90 3.09
CA SER A 118 1.73 -21.64 2.03
C SER A 118 1.51 -20.24 1.48
N GLN A 119 2.57 -19.62 0.97
CA GLN A 119 2.49 -18.33 0.29
C GLN A 119 2.22 -18.55 -1.20
N THR A 120 1.25 -17.82 -1.74
CA THR A 120 0.90 -17.93 -3.15
C THR A 120 1.85 -17.12 -4.01
N ASN A 121 2.24 -17.69 -5.16
CA ASN A 121 3.10 -17.01 -6.12
C ASN A 121 2.45 -15.73 -6.66
N VAL A 122 3.20 -14.62 -6.66
CA VAL A 122 2.72 -13.31 -7.10
C VAL A 122 2.28 -13.27 -8.57
N ALA A 123 2.94 -14.04 -9.46
CA ALA A 123 2.56 -14.10 -10.87
C ALA A 123 1.23 -14.85 -11.07
N TYR A 124 0.98 -15.89 -10.27
CA TYR A 124 -0.32 -16.57 -10.27
C TYR A 124 -1.43 -15.64 -9.80
N ILE A 125 -1.24 -14.94 -8.67
CA ILE A 125 -2.22 -13.98 -8.15
C ILE A 125 -2.53 -12.89 -9.17
N ALA A 126 -1.50 -12.32 -9.78
CA ALA A 126 -1.69 -11.30 -10.79
C ALA A 126 -2.44 -11.82 -12.03
N SER A 127 -2.29 -13.11 -12.38
CA SER A 127 -3.01 -13.74 -13.50
C SER A 127 -4.49 -14.02 -13.25
N ILE A 128 -4.93 -14.05 -11.98
CA ILE A 128 -6.33 -14.32 -11.61
C ILE A 128 -7.08 -13.06 -11.15
N MET A 129 -6.46 -11.88 -11.30
CA MET A 129 -7.09 -10.61 -10.93
C MET A 129 -8.38 -10.37 -11.74
N PRO A 130 -9.49 -10.02 -11.06
CA PRO A 130 -10.75 -9.75 -11.75
C PRO A 130 -10.67 -8.45 -12.58
N TYR A 131 -11.51 -8.36 -13.62
CA TYR A 131 -11.73 -7.15 -14.43
C TYR A 131 -10.52 -6.51 -15.08
N ASN A 132 -9.43 -7.26 -15.31
CA ASN A 132 -8.17 -6.68 -15.78
C ASN A 132 -7.69 -5.54 -14.87
N THR A 133 -7.89 -5.69 -13.54
CA THR A 133 -7.51 -4.69 -12.56
C THR A 133 -6.00 -4.46 -12.62
N PRO A 134 -5.53 -3.25 -12.98
CA PRO A 134 -4.11 -2.96 -13.04
C PRO A 134 -3.52 -3.06 -11.63
N LEU A 135 -2.45 -3.83 -11.51
CA LEU A 135 -1.65 -3.88 -10.29
C LEU A 135 -0.47 -2.90 -10.42
N PRO A 136 -0.38 -1.89 -9.55
CA PRO A 136 0.76 -1.00 -9.51
C PRO A 136 2.07 -1.75 -9.27
N SER A 137 3.16 -1.31 -9.90
CA SER A 137 4.48 -1.94 -9.76
C SER A 137 4.96 -2.07 -8.31
N TRP A 138 4.64 -1.09 -7.46
CA TRP A 138 4.99 -1.11 -6.05
C TRP A 138 4.33 -2.26 -5.26
N THR A 139 3.21 -2.81 -5.74
CA THR A 139 2.57 -3.96 -5.06
C THR A 139 3.38 -5.24 -5.14
N PHE A 140 4.37 -5.29 -6.05
CA PHE A 140 5.28 -6.43 -6.22
C PHE A 140 6.57 -6.30 -5.39
N THR A 141 6.74 -5.25 -4.60
CA THR A 141 7.93 -5.12 -3.74
C THR A 141 7.97 -6.21 -2.69
N ASP A 142 9.12 -6.85 -2.53
CA ASP A 142 9.29 -7.90 -1.53
C ASP A 142 9.53 -7.29 -0.15
N ALA A 143 8.55 -7.46 0.74
CA ALA A 143 8.63 -6.99 2.12
C ALA A 143 9.79 -7.61 2.90
N ILE A 144 10.24 -8.82 2.54
CA ILE A 144 11.38 -9.50 3.18
C ILE A 144 12.67 -8.71 2.92
N VAL A 145 12.86 -8.26 1.68
CA VAL A 145 14.04 -7.49 1.26
C VAL A 145 14.04 -6.10 1.90
N THR A 146 12.88 -5.54 2.22
CA THR A 146 12.75 -4.22 2.85
C THR A 146 12.72 -4.25 4.38
N GLY A 147 13.15 -5.35 5.01
CA GLY A 147 13.23 -5.47 6.47
C GLY A 147 12.00 -6.12 7.12
N GLY A 148 11.29 -6.97 6.39
CA GLY A 148 10.15 -7.74 6.87
C GLY A 148 8.84 -6.96 6.96
N THR A 149 8.78 -5.74 6.41
CA THR A 149 7.59 -4.88 6.47
C THR A 149 7.40 -4.10 5.17
N PHE A 150 6.18 -3.62 4.94
CA PHE A 150 5.88 -2.69 3.85
C PHE A 150 6.77 -1.44 3.93
N ASN A 151 7.31 -1.01 2.79
CA ASN A 151 8.14 0.18 2.70
C ASN A 151 7.39 1.28 1.95
N SER A 152 6.71 2.14 2.69
CA SER A 152 5.88 3.23 2.14
C SER A 152 6.69 4.20 1.27
N THR A 153 7.92 4.53 1.67
CA THR A 153 8.80 5.42 0.90
C THR A 153 9.21 4.80 -0.45
N ALA A 154 9.56 3.51 -0.47
CA ALA A 154 9.87 2.81 -1.70
C ALA A 154 8.62 2.67 -2.60
N ALA A 155 7.46 2.39 -2.00
CA ALA A 155 6.20 2.30 -2.71
C ALA A 155 5.82 3.64 -3.35
N GLU A 156 5.97 4.75 -2.62
CA GLU A 156 5.72 6.10 -3.13
C GLU A 156 6.70 6.46 -4.25
N ALA A 157 7.98 6.16 -4.08
CA ALA A 157 8.97 6.38 -5.13
C ALA A 157 8.61 5.61 -6.42
N LEU A 158 8.17 4.35 -6.32
CA LEU A 158 7.72 3.56 -7.46
C LEU A 158 6.40 4.08 -8.05
N ALA A 159 5.48 4.55 -7.21
CA ALA A 159 4.22 5.15 -7.65
C ALA A 159 4.40 6.53 -8.32
N GLN A 160 5.48 7.26 -8.05
CA GLN A 160 5.79 8.52 -8.74
C GLN A 160 6.55 8.29 -10.06
N ASN A 161 7.27 7.16 -10.19
CA ASN A 161 7.97 6.76 -11.41
C ASN A 161 7.03 6.14 -12.49
N LEU A 162 5.76 6.57 -12.53
CA LEU A 162 4.69 6.11 -13.44
C LEU A 162 5.04 6.13 -14.94
N PHE A 163 6.16 6.74 -15.33
CA PHE A 163 6.60 6.85 -16.72
C PHE A 163 7.46 5.67 -17.23
N ASP A 164 8.01 4.81 -16.36
CA ASP A 164 8.95 3.76 -16.80
C ASP A 164 8.49 2.31 -16.58
N VAL A 165 7.46 2.06 -15.76
CA VAL A 165 6.94 0.70 -15.55
C VAL A 165 5.41 0.71 -15.66
N PRO A 166 4.83 0.17 -16.75
CA PRO A 166 3.39 0.10 -16.88
C PRO A 166 2.81 -0.82 -15.80
N ASP A 167 1.63 -0.45 -15.28
CA ASP A 167 0.85 -1.34 -14.43
C ASP A 167 0.63 -2.67 -15.15
N THR A 168 0.75 -3.76 -14.40
CA THR A 168 0.65 -5.07 -15.03
C THR A 168 -0.81 -5.44 -15.19
N ILE A 169 -1.27 -5.44 -16.44
CA ILE A 169 -2.60 -5.92 -16.82
C ILE A 169 -2.43 -7.33 -17.39
N PHE A 170 -2.81 -8.35 -16.62
CA PHE A 170 -2.80 -9.72 -17.11
C PHE A 170 -4.17 -10.04 -17.73
N ASN A 171 -4.19 -10.26 -19.05
CA ASN A 171 -5.39 -10.65 -19.78
C ASN A 171 -5.75 -12.10 -19.41
N VAL A 172 -6.90 -12.31 -18.76
CA VAL A 172 -7.47 -13.65 -18.60
C VAL A 172 -8.08 -14.10 -19.92
N LYS A 173 -7.56 -15.20 -20.47
CA LYS A 173 -8.26 -15.98 -21.50
C LYS A 173 -9.47 -16.62 -20.83
N ASN A 174 -10.64 -15.98 -20.96
CA ASN A 174 -11.91 -16.46 -20.44
C ASN A 174 -12.19 -17.87 -21.00
N SER A 175 -11.81 -18.92 -20.27
CA SER A 175 -12.14 -20.30 -20.64
C SER A 175 -13.55 -20.55 -20.15
N THR A 176 -14.52 -20.10 -20.93
CA THR A 176 -15.92 -20.49 -20.77
C THR A 176 -16.03 -21.96 -21.15
N THR A 177 -16.07 -22.85 -20.16
CA THR A 177 -16.45 -24.25 -20.34
C THR A 177 -17.95 -24.29 -20.62
N THR A 178 -18.33 -24.37 -21.89
CA THR A 178 -19.70 -24.71 -22.30
C THR A 178 -19.66 -26.08 -22.96
N SER A 179 -20.10 -27.11 -22.23
CA SER A 179 -20.43 -28.41 -22.80
C SER A 179 -21.71 -28.28 -23.61
N GLY A 180 -21.68 -28.63 -24.91
CA GLY A 180 -22.84 -28.64 -25.79
C GLY A 180 -22.49 -29.03 -27.23
N THR A 181 -23.01 -30.17 -27.66
CA THR A 181 -22.64 -31.03 -28.80
C THR A 181 -22.95 -30.48 -30.22
N THR A 182 -22.05 -30.77 -31.17
CA THR A 182 -22.19 -31.06 -32.63
C THR A 182 -22.82 -30.09 -33.65
N ALA A 183 -21.95 -29.69 -34.60
CA ALA A 183 -22.02 -29.86 -36.06
C ALA A 183 -22.19 -28.62 -36.99
N SER A 184 -21.19 -28.50 -37.88
CA SER A 184 -21.19 -28.05 -39.29
C SER A 184 -20.83 -26.59 -39.67
N THR A 185 -19.66 -26.49 -40.32
CA THR A 185 -19.29 -25.65 -41.49
C THR A 185 -19.49 -24.14 -41.46
N SER A 186 -18.40 -23.37 -41.44
CA SER A 186 -17.77 -22.78 -42.63
C SER A 186 -16.60 -21.87 -42.26
N SER A 187 -15.55 -21.93 -43.07
CA SER A 187 -14.31 -21.18 -43.01
C SER A 187 -14.48 -19.68 -43.19
N VAL A 188 -13.90 -18.88 -42.28
CA VAL A 188 -13.42 -17.52 -42.58
C VAL A 188 -12.05 -17.36 -41.93
N SER A 189 -11.04 -17.20 -42.77
CA SER A 189 -9.66 -16.92 -42.43
C SER A 189 -9.54 -15.45 -42.02
N THR A 190 -9.21 -15.18 -40.76
CA THR A 190 -8.77 -13.86 -40.33
C THR A 190 -7.44 -14.03 -39.61
N SER A 191 -6.37 -13.65 -40.33
CA SER A 191 -5.00 -13.61 -39.86
C SER A 191 -4.84 -12.61 -38.70
N SER A 192 -4.63 -13.10 -37.49
CA SER A 192 -4.11 -12.31 -36.37
C SER A 192 -2.71 -12.80 -35.99
N THR A 193 -1.76 -11.90 -36.21
CA THR A 193 -0.32 -12.08 -35.97
C THR A 193 -0.05 -12.32 -34.49
N SER A 194 0.47 -13.50 -34.15
CA SER A 194 0.94 -13.83 -32.81
C SER A 194 2.30 -13.19 -32.55
N SER A 195 2.34 -12.06 -31.84
CA SER A 195 3.58 -11.51 -31.29
C SER A 195 3.85 -12.15 -29.92
N SER A 196 4.68 -13.20 -29.91
CA SER A 196 5.23 -13.77 -28.68
C SER A 196 6.28 -12.82 -28.10
N VAL A 197 5.95 -12.17 -26.98
CA VAL A 197 6.91 -11.34 -26.24
C VAL A 197 7.72 -12.27 -25.34
N ASN A 198 9.04 -12.31 -25.56
CA ASN A 198 9.97 -13.15 -24.81
C ASN A 198 10.12 -12.63 -23.38
N THR A 199 9.35 -13.20 -22.44
CA THR A 199 9.35 -12.92 -20.99
C THR A 199 10.75 -12.97 -20.36
N GLY A 200 11.70 -13.71 -20.95
CA GLY A 200 13.08 -13.81 -20.45
C GLY A 200 13.93 -12.54 -20.60
N ALA A 201 13.59 -11.62 -21.50
CA ALA A 201 14.40 -10.42 -21.72
C ALA A 201 14.08 -9.27 -20.75
N ILE A 202 12.86 -9.24 -20.21
CA ILE A 202 12.39 -8.14 -19.35
C ILE A 202 12.69 -8.41 -17.87
N ALA A 203 12.72 -9.69 -17.44
CA ALA A 203 13.07 -10.05 -16.06
C ALA A 203 14.58 -9.95 -15.73
N GLY A 204 15.46 -9.84 -16.74
CA GLY A 204 16.91 -9.76 -16.54
C GLY A 204 17.48 -8.35 -16.35
N GLY A 205 16.71 -7.31 -16.72
CA GLY A 205 17.22 -5.93 -16.78
C GLY A 205 17.41 -5.26 -15.41
N THR A 206 16.51 -5.52 -14.46
CA THR A 206 16.51 -4.83 -13.16
C THR A 206 17.67 -5.27 -12.27
N ILE A 207 17.98 -6.57 -12.24
CA ILE A 207 19.08 -7.13 -11.44
C ILE A 207 20.45 -6.69 -12.01
N GLY A 208 20.58 -6.58 -13.34
CA GLY A 208 21.80 -6.07 -13.99
C GLY A 208 22.03 -4.58 -13.72
N GLY A 209 20.96 -3.78 -13.63
CA GLY A 209 21.02 -2.33 -13.39
C GLY A 209 21.59 -1.97 -12.02
N PHE A 210 21.22 -2.68 -10.95
CA PHE A 210 21.75 -2.40 -9.61
C PHE A 210 23.23 -2.75 -9.47
N VAL A 211 23.68 -3.84 -10.10
CA VAL A 211 25.09 -4.24 -10.07
C VAL A 211 25.93 -3.26 -10.90
N ALA A 212 25.50 -2.93 -12.12
CA ALA A 212 26.22 -1.97 -12.96
C ALA A 212 26.19 -0.54 -12.38
N GLY A 213 25.05 -0.09 -11.88
CA GLY A 213 24.87 1.22 -11.26
C GLY A 213 25.65 1.37 -9.95
N GLY A 214 25.67 0.33 -9.11
CA GLY A 214 26.47 0.30 -7.88
C GLY A 214 27.97 0.41 -8.17
N ILE A 215 28.48 -0.31 -9.17
CA ILE A 215 29.88 -0.24 -9.59
C ILE A 215 30.22 1.16 -10.13
N LEU A 216 29.35 1.74 -10.96
CA LEU A 216 29.56 3.07 -11.54
C LEU A 216 29.52 4.16 -10.45
N GLY A 217 28.58 4.09 -9.51
CA GLY A 217 28.48 5.01 -8.38
C GLY A 217 29.68 4.92 -7.44
N ALA A 218 30.14 3.71 -7.12
CA ALA A 218 31.34 3.50 -6.31
C ALA A 218 32.61 4.05 -6.99
N LEU A 219 32.73 3.88 -8.32
CA LEU A 219 33.84 4.45 -9.11
C LEU A 219 33.84 5.98 -9.07
N VAL A 220 32.69 6.62 -9.23
CA VAL A 220 32.57 8.09 -9.18
C VAL A 220 32.89 8.61 -7.78
N ALA A 221 32.36 7.97 -6.73
CA ALA A 221 32.65 8.33 -5.34
C ALA A 221 34.13 8.16 -4.99
N PHE A 222 34.76 7.07 -5.45
CA PHE A 222 36.18 6.81 -5.22
C PHE A 222 37.09 7.82 -5.92
N LEU A 223 36.77 8.22 -7.15
CA LEU A 223 37.51 9.26 -7.88
C LEU A 223 37.31 10.66 -7.27
N ALA A 224 36.11 10.97 -6.78
CA ALA A 224 35.84 12.22 -6.07
C ALA A 224 36.57 12.28 -4.71
N ALA A 225 36.63 11.15 -3.99
CA ALA A 225 37.39 11.04 -2.75
C ALA A 225 38.90 11.21 -2.98
N ARG A 226 39.44 10.67 -4.09
CA ARG A 226 40.85 10.86 -4.46
C ARG A 226 41.18 12.30 -4.87
N LYS A 227 40.24 13.05 -5.45
CA LYS A 227 40.46 14.47 -5.78
C LYS A 227 40.48 15.39 -4.56
N LYS A 228 39.82 15.02 -3.45
CA LYS A 228 39.79 15.84 -2.23
C LYS A 228 41.09 15.81 -1.41
N THR A 229 42.04 14.94 -1.72
CA THR A 229 43.36 14.93 -1.06
C THR A 229 44.36 15.90 -1.70
N ALA A 230 43.98 16.66 -2.74
CA ALA A 230 44.88 17.58 -3.44
C ALA A 230 44.41 19.05 -3.46
N GLN A 231 43.31 19.41 -2.80
CA GLN A 231 42.94 20.82 -2.61
C GLN A 231 43.23 21.20 -1.15
N GLY A 232 44.37 21.87 -1.00
CA GLY A 232 44.80 22.47 0.25
C GLY A 232 43.72 23.37 0.83
N THR A 233 43.53 23.18 2.12
CA THR A 233 42.88 24.13 3.02
C THR A 233 43.63 25.45 2.93
N ASP A 234 43.07 26.40 2.20
CA ASP A 234 43.45 27.81 2.27
C ASP A 234 42.27 28.61 2.84
N ASP A 235 42.62 29.60 3.65
CA ASP A 235 41.84 30.26 4.69
C ASP A 235 40.58 30.99 4.20
N GLY A 236 39.51 30.93 5.00
CA GLY A 236 38.22 31.58 4.71
C GLY A 236 37.42 31.94 5.96
N ARG A 237 38.08 32.65 6.88
CA ARG A 237 37.54 33.29 8.09
C ARG A 237 36.22 34.03 7.82
N HIS A 238 35.10 33.49 8.30
CA HIS A 238 33.90 34.29 8.58
C HIS A 238 33.48 34.08 10.05
N SER A 239 33.88 35.05 10.87
CA SER A 239 33.44 35.21 12.25
C SER A 239 32.03 35.78 12.25
N ILE A 240 31.04 35.00 12.70
CA ILE A 240 29.72 35.53 13.08
C ILE A 240 29.49 35.21 14.55
N ASN A 241 29.89 36.20 15.34
CA ASN A 241 29.29 36.71 16.57
C ASN A 241 28.32 35.79 17.33
N SER A 242 28.85 35.10 18.35
CA SER A 242 28.09 34.32 19.33
C SER A 242 28.00 35.10 20.65
N GLN A 243 27.39 36.29 20.62
CA GLN A 243 27.32 37.17 21.80
C GLN A 243 25.91 37.74 22.09
N ASP A 244 24.87 37.38 21.32
CA ASP A 244 23.53 37.99 21.43
C ASP A 244 22.50 37.16 22.24
N THR A 245 22.87 36.00 22.80
CA THR A 245 21.90 35.11 23.49
C THR A 245 22.10 35.03 25.01
N ARG A 246 22.94 35.89 25.61
CA ARG A 246 23.15 35.89 27.06
C ARG A 246 22.41 36.99 27.83
N ASP A 247 21.87 37.99 27.15
CA ASP A 247 21.21 39.11 27.83
C ASP A 247 19.71 38.90 28.04
N THR A 248 19.06 37.99 27.31
CA THR A 248 17.63 37.69 27.49
C THR A 248 17.32 36.71 28.63
N VAL A 249 18.30 35.94 29.12
CA VAL A 249 18.07 34.95 30.20
C VAL A 249 18.23 35.55 31.60
N MET A 250 18.89 36.70 31.74
CA MET A 250 19.11 37.32 33.06
C MET A 250 17.99 38.29 33.47
N GLU A 251 17.16 38.77 32.55
CA GLU A 251 16.09 39.72 32.86
C GLU A 251 14.81 39.03 33.40
N GLU A 252 14.56 37.77 33.06
CA GLU A 252 13.38 37.05 33.54
C GLU A 252 13.52 36.56 35.00
N LYS A 253 14.77 36.38 35.47
CA LYS A 253 15.03 35.91 36.85
C LYS A 253 14.84 36.99 37.92
N ALA A 254 14.79 38.28 37.54
CA ALA A 254 14.57 39.39 38.46
C ALA A 254 13.08 39.70 38.73
N ARG A 255 12.15 39.31 37.85
CA ARG A 255 10.70 39.54 38.08
C ARG A 255 10.04 38.52 39.01
N VAL A 256 10.59 37.32 39.14
CA VAL A 256 9.97 36.23 39.92
C VAL A 256 10.28 36.33 41.43
N SER A 257 11.30 37.08 41.84
CA SER A 257 11.68 37.20 43.26
C SER A 257 11.06 38.37 44.03
N GLY A 258 10.14 39.14 43.41
CA GLY A 258 9.54 40.35 43.98
C GLY A 258 8.09 40.21 44.46
N MET A 259 7.52 39.00 44.45
CA MET A 259 6.17 38.72 44.95
C MET A 259 6.21 37.54 45.94
N ALA A 260 6.79 37.78 47.10
CA ALA A 260 6.58 36.99 48.33
C ALA A 260 6.80 37.91 49.54
#